data_AF-A0A8K9UX98-F1
#
_entry.id   AF-A0A8K9UX98-F1
#
_cell.length_a   1.000
_cell.length_b   1.000
_cell.length_c   1.000
_cell.angle_alpha   90.00
_cell.angle_beta   90.00
_cell.angle_gamma   90.00
#
_symmetry.space_group_name_H-M   'P 1'
#
loop_
_entity.id
_entity.type
_entity.pdbx_description
1 polymer ?
#
loop_
_entity_poly.entity_id
_entity_poly.type
_entity_poly.pdbx_seq_one_letter_code
_entity_poly.pdbx_strand_id
1 'polypeptide(L)'
;MGSLMVPRQGLSTGIAVRHTVVNMAETDVTRMSTDYADNELELFRKTMDLIVDSDNGTASSTDILNCADSLQTKKLKKRETEHVLNRLVQDKWLNEKNGDYSLSTRCIMEMEQYIRMLYQDQVKVCHICHNVALQCQMCENPTCGIKIHTPCVARYFKGRTDPRCPACEDFWPHEIPGNNSETQSAAKENTAPTPRSTAQTRRTRRS
;
A
#
# COMPACT_ATOMS: atom_id res chain seq x y z
N MET A 1 -33.06 -18.75 1.16
CA MET A 1 -32.98 -17.36 0.66
C MET A 1 -31.65 -17.19 -0.06
N GLY A 2 -31.63 -16.65 -1.27
CA GLY A 2 -30.38 -16.45 -2.03
C GLY A 2 -29.59 -15.26 -1.50
N SER A 3 -28.34 -15.50 -1.10
CA SER A 3 -27.43 -14.45 -0.64
C SER A 3 -27.15 -13.44 -1.76
N LEU A 4 -27.39 -12.15 -1.50
CA LEU A 4 -27.11 -11.09 -2.44
C LEU A 4 -25.60 -10.82 -2.47
N MET A 5 -24.94 -11.36 -3.50
CA MET A 5 -23.53 -11.15 -3.77
C MET A 5 -23.34 -9.88 -4.60
N VAL A 6 -22.64 -8.89 -4.06
CA VAL A 6 -22.39 -7.62 -4.77
C VAL A 6 -20.91 -7.52 -5.14
N PRO A 7 -20.58 -7.27 -6.42
CA PRO A 7 -19.20 -7.02 -6.81
C PRO A 7 -18.74 -5.67 -6.25
N ARG A 8 -17.69 -5.68 -5.43
CA ARG A 8 -17.01 -4.48 -4.95
C ARG A 8 -15.64 -4.39 -5.65
N GLN A 9 -15.19 -3.15 -5.87
CA GLN A 9 -13.89 -2.88 -6.47
C GLN A 9 -12.91 -2.42 -5.39
N GLY A 10 -11.80 -3.12 -5.25
CA GLY A 10 -10.72 -2.80 -4.33
C GLY A 10 -9.46 -2.39 -5.08
N LEU A 11 -8.71 -1.47 -4.49
CA LEU A 11 -7.42 -1.04 -5.00
C LEU A 11 -6.32 -1.71 -4.18
N SER A 12 -5.44 -2.48 -4.82
CA SER A 12 -4.27 -3.06 -4.15
C SER A 12 -3.08 -2.10 -4.14
N THR A 13 -2.10 -2.38 -3.28
CA THR A 13 -0.84 -1.62 -3.16
C THR A 13 -0.01 -1.63 -4.44
N GLY A 14 -0.21 -2.60 -5.33
CA GLY A 14 0.13 -2.49 -6.75
C GLY A 14 -1.10 -2.02 -7.52
N ILE A 15 -0.92 -1.08 -8.43
CA ILE A 15 -1.84 -0.46 -9.42
C ILE A 15 -2.95 -1.34 -10.07
N ALA A 16 -3.01 -2.64 -9.78
CA ALA A 16 -4.09 -3.53 -10.15
C ALA A 16 -5.38 -3.23 -9.38
N VAL A 17 -6.49 -3.10 -10.11
CA VAL A 17 -7.85 -3.12 -9.57
C VAL A 17 -8.25 -4.57 -9.37
N ARG A 18 -8.68 -4.95 -8.16
CA ARG A 18 -9.21 -6.29 -7.88
C ARG A 18 -10.72 -6.21 -7.70
N HIS A 19 -11.41 -7.14 -8.36
CA HIS A 19 -12.84 -7.34 -8.19
C HIS A 19 -13.02 -8.46 -7.17
N THR A 20 -13.71 -8.18 -6.07
CA THR A 20 -14.11 -9.20 -5.09
C THR A 20 -15.63 -9.21 -4.97
N VAL A 21 -16.18 -10.41 -4.84
CA VAL A 21 -17.61 -10.59 -4.59
C VAL A 21 -17.79 -10.66 -3.08
N VAL A 22 -18.56 -9.72 -2.53
CA VAL A 22 -18.79 -9.62 -1.09
C VAL A 22 -20.22 -10.06 -0.81
N ASN A 23 -20.40 -10.98 0.14
CA ASN A 23 -21.72 -11.39 0.59
C ASN A 23 -22.18 -10.43 1.68
N MET A 24 -23.29 -9.73 1.47
CA MET A 24 -23.78 -8.74 2.44
C MET A 24 -24.64 -9.32 3.57
N ALA A 25 -25.04 -10.60 3.48
CA ALA A 25 -25.99 -11.21 4.42
C ALA A 25 -25.34 -11.94 5.61
N GLU A 26 -24.08 -12.34 5.47
CA GLU A 26 -23.27 -12.87 6.56
C GLU A 26 -22.11 -11.90 6.74
N THR A 27 -21.89 -11.37 7.96
CA THR A 27 -20.67 -10.60 8.21
C THR A 27 -19.50 -11.52 7.92
N ASP A 28 -18.67 -11.26 6.91
CA ASP A 28 -17.60 -12.17 6.41
C ASP A 28 -16.62 -12.70 7.49
N VAL A 29 -16.63 -12.10 8.68
CA VAL A 29 -16.15 -12.70 9.93
C VAL A 29 -16.59 -14.17 10.07
N THR A 30 -17.83 -14.52 9.71
CA THR A 30 -18.40 -15.87 9.77
C THR A 30 -17.66 -16.85 8.89
N ARG A 31 -17.14 -16.42 7.73
CA ARG A 31 -16.40 -17.31 6.83
C ARG A 31 -15.02 -17.63 7.37
N MET A 32 -14.32 -16.65 7.96
CA MET A 32 -13.09 -16.98 8.70
C MET A 32 -13.41 -17.91 9.87
N SER A 33 -14.52 -17.68 10.56
CA SER A 33 -14.97 -18.55 11.67
C SER A 33 -15.27 -20.00 11.26
N THR A 34 -15.52 -20.30 9.98
CA THR A 34 -15.67 -21.69 9.51
C THR A 34 -14.36 -22.32 9.07
N ASP A 35 -13.43 -21.53 8.54
CA ASP A 35 -12.22 -22.03 7.86
C ASP A 35 -10.98 -22.14 8.77
N TYR A 36 -11.05 -21.51 9.95
CA TYR A 36 -9.95 -21.40 10.90
C TYR A 36 -10.39 -21.79 12.31
N ALA A 37 -9.47 -22.39 13.07
CA ALA A 37 -9.70 -22.71 14.48
C ALA A 37 -9.68 -21.45 15.36
N ASP A 38 -10.31 -21.52 16.55
CA ASP A 38 -10.45 -20.37 17.45
C ASP A 38 -9.13 -19.69 17.82
N ASN A 39 -8.06 -20.48 18.00
CA ASN A 39 -6.72 -19.98 18.30
C ASN A 39 -6.03 -19.33 17.09
N GLU A 40 -6.31 -19.81 15.87
CA GLU A 40 -5.84 -19.18 14.62
C GLU A 40 -6.55 -17.85 14.39
N LEU A 41 -7.85 -17.79 14.69
CA LEU A 41 -8.64 -16.55 14.65
C LEU A 41 -8.20 -15.54 15.70
N GLU A 42 -7.82 -16.02 16.89
CA GLU A 42 -7.25 -15.18 17.94
C GLU A 42 -5.90 -14.59 17.51
N LEU A 43 -5.02 -15.40 16.92
CA LEU A 43 -3.77 -14.93 16.32
C LEU A 43 -4.02 -13.88 15.23
N PHE A 44 -5.02 -14.09 14.37
CA PHE A 44 -5.38 -13.13 13.33
C PHE A 44 -5.85 -11.80 13.91
N ARG A 45 -6.69 -11.81 14.96
CA ARG A 45 -7.10 -10.59 15.68
C ARG A 45 -5.90 -9.85 16.29
N LYS A 46 -5.00 -10.57 16.95
CA LYS A 46 -3.75 -9.98 17.48
C LYS A 46 -2.87 -9.39 16.38
N THR A 47 -2.84 -10.02 15.22
CA THR A 47 -2.12 -9.49 14.05
C THR A 47 -2.78 -8.21 13.53
N MET A 48 -4.12 -8.14 13.50
CA MET A 48 -4.85 -6.91 13.17
C MET A 48 -4.54 -5.78 14.17
N ASP A 49 -4.52 -6.07 15.47
CA ASP A 49 -4.16 -5.08 16.51
C ASP A 49 -2.78 -4.48 16.21
N LEU A 50 -1.76 -5.31 15.99
CA LEU A 50 -0.41 -4.87 15.65
C LEU A 50 -0.35 -4.01 14.37
N ILE A 51 -1.12 -4.40 13.34
CA ILE A 51 -1.15 -3.67 12.06
C ILE A 51 -1.83 -2.30 12.21
N VAL A 52 -2.92 -2.22 12.98
CA VAL A 52 -3.68 -0.99 13.19
C VAL A 52 -2.92 0.00 14.08
N ASP A 53 -2.22 -0.51 15.09
CA ASP A 53 -1.42 0.30 16.02
C ASP A 53 -0.11 0.81 15.38
N SER A 54 0.33 0.20 14.27
CA SER A 54 1.54 0.56 13.55
C SER A 54 1.36 1.75 12.61
N ASP A 55 2.33 2.66 12.58
CA ASP A 55 2.30 3.87 11.74
C ASP A 55 2.29 3.57 10.24
N ASN A 56 2.93 2.47 9.82
CA ASN A 56 3.08 2.09 8.42
C ASN A 56 2.04 1.05 7.96
N GLY A 57 1.12 0.63 8.84
CA GLY A 57 0.11 -0.37 8.55
C GLY A 57 0.68 -1.77 8.30
N THR A 58 1.77 -2.13 8.98
CA THR A 58 2.39 -3.47 8.93
C THR A 58 2.78 -3.97 10.32
N ALA A 59 2.87 -5.29 10.47
CA ALA A 59 3.37 -5.96 11.66
C ALA A 59 4.47 -6.97 11.29
N SER A 60 5.57 -6.97 12.05
CA SER A 60 6.69 -7.88 11.77
C SER A 60 6.35 -9.31 12.17
N SER A 61 6.92 -10.29 11.46
CA SER A 61 6.82 -11.72 11.80
C SER A 61 7.22 -11.99 13.25
N THR A 62 8.25 -11.31 13.74
CA THR A 62 8.75 -11.43 15.12
C THR A 62 7.74 -10.96 16.15
N ASP A 63 7.06 -9.83 15.91
CA ASP A 63 6.06 -9.31 16.84
C ASP A 63 4.86 -10.25 16.93
N ILE A 64 4.40 -10.75 15.77
CA ILE A 64 3.29 -11.70 15.70
C ILE A 64 3.64 -13.01 16.41
N LEU A 65 4.87 -13.52 16.21
CA LEU A 65 5.35 -14.74 16.88
C LEU A 65 5.40 -14.58 18.40
N ASN A 66 5.76 -13.40 18.90
CA ASN A 66 5.79 -13.12 20.34
C ASN A 66 4.37 -13.09 20.94
N CYS A 67 3.35 -12.71 20.15
CA CYS A 67 1.96 -12.76 20.59
C CYS A 67 1.40 -14.19 20.69
N ALA A 68 1.95 -15.15 19.94
CA ALA A 68 1.45 -16.53 19.89
C ALA A 68 1.52 -17.26 21.26
N ASP A 69 2.45 -16.87 22.12
CA ASP A 69 2.60 -17.42 23.48
C ASP A 69 1.56 -16.88 24.48
N SER A 70 0.86 -15.81 24.10
CA SER A 70 -0.13 -15.08 24.90
C SER A 70 -1.57 -15.35 24.47
N LEU A 71 -1.80 -16.32 23.56
CA LEU A 71 -3.13 -16.75 23.14
C LEU A 71 -3.88 -17.41 24.32
N GLN A 72 -5.13 -17.01 24.52
CA GLN A 72 -5.98 -17.46 25.62
C GLN A 72 -6.61 -18.82 25.35
N THR A 73 -6.95 -19.09 24.10
CA THR A 73 -7.59 -20.35 23.67
C THR A 73 -6.62 -21.53 23.72
N LYS A 74 -5.58 -21.48 22.87
CA LYS A 74 -4.50 -22.47 22.81
C LYS A 74 -3.26 -21.82 22.23
N LYS A 75 -2.15 -21.93 22.96
CA LYS A 75 -0.84 -21.47 22.49
C LYS A 75 -0.42 -22.22 21.23
N LEU A 76 0.07 -21.46 20.26
CA LEU A 76 0.64 -21.98 19.03
C LEU A 76 2.15 -22.00 19.15
N LYS A 77 2.78 -23.10 18.72
CA LYS A 77 4.26 -23.14 18.59
C LYS A 77 4.67 -22.24 17.43
N LYS A 78 5.90 -21.71 17.47
CA LYS A 78 6.45 -20.85 16.40
C LYS A 78 6.22 -21.40 14.98
N ARG A 79 6.52 -22.68 14.74
CA ARG A 79 6.28 -23.34 13.44
C ARG A 79 4.81 -23.41 13.05
N GLU A 80 3.91 -23.59 14.02
CA GLU A 80 2.47 -23.60 13.77
C GLU A 80 1.99 -22.18 13.44
N THR A 81 2.46 -21.17 14.17
CA THR A 81 2.18 -19.75 13.89
C THR A 81 2.62 -19.34 12.48
N GLU A 82 3.84 -19.70 12.08
CA GLU A 82 4.34 -19.47 10.72
C GLU A 82 3.47 -20.17 9.67
N HIS A 83 3.01 -21.39 9.95
CA HIS A 83 2.11 -22.11 9.05
C HIS A 83 0.76 -21.39 8.89
N VAL A 84 0.18 -20.92 9.99
CA VAL A 84 -1.08 -20.14 9.98
C VAL A 84 -0.90 -18.83 9.20
N LEU A 85 0.19 -18.11 9.40
CA LEU A 85 0.48 -16.87 8.66
C LEU A 85 0.59 -17.12 7.16
N ASN A 86 1.28 -18.20 6.75
CA ASN A 86 1.38 -18.58 5.34
C ASN A 86 0.00 -18.91 4.74
N ARG A 87 -0.86 -19.62 5.49
CA ARG A 87 -2.24 -19.90 5.06
C ARG A 87 -3.06 -18.62 4.92
N LEU A 88 -2.98 -17.70 5.88
CA LEU A 88 -3.64 -16.39 5.80
C LEU A 88 -3.20 -15.59 4.58
N VAL A 89 -1.93 -15.70 4.15
CA VAL A 89 -1.43 -15.07 2.92
C VAL A 89 -1.93 -15.79 1.65
N GLN A 90 -1.95 -17.12 1.67
CA GLN A 90 -2.47 -17.93 0.58
C GLN A 90 -3.94 -17.62 0.32
N ASP A 91 -4.73 -17.57 1.39
CA ASP A 91 -6.17 -17.29 1.39
C ASP A 91 -6.46 -15.80 1.21
N LYS A 92 -5.44 -14.95 1.00
CA LYS A 92 -5.61 -13.51 0.77
C LYS A 92 -6.34 -12.82 1.91
N TRP A 93 -6.05 -13.20 3.15
CA TRP A 93 -6.36 -12.38 4.32
C TRP A 93 -5.23 -11.37 4.57
N LEU A 94 -3.99 -11.84 4.52
CA LEU A 94 -2.78 -11.03 4.67
C LEU A 94 -1.98 -10.92 3.37
N ASN A 95 -1.13 -9.91 3.28
CA ASN A 95 0.02 -9.89 2.38
C ASN A 95 1.29 -9.98 3.24
N GLU A 96 2.32 -10.63 2.71
CA GLU A 96 3.66 -10.67 3.31
C GLU A 96 4.65 -9.99 2.36
N LYS A 97 5.58 -9.21 2.93
CA LYS A 97 6.72 -8.63 2.21
C LYS A 97 7.89 -8.47 3.17
N ASN A 98 8.99 -9.17 2.91
CA ASN A 98 10.25 -9.09 3.67
C ASN A 98 10.09 -9.40 5.17
N GLY A 99 9.17 -10.31 5.53
CA GLY A 99 8.86 -10.67 6.91
C GLY A 99 7.84 -9.76 7.58
N ASP A 100 7.34 -8.73 6.90
CA ASP A 100 6.28 -7.85 7.39
C ASP A 100 4.93 -8.23 6.78
N TYR A 101 3.90 -8.23 7.61
CA TYR A 101 2.53 -8.58 7.25
C TYR A 101 1.65 -7.35 7.23
N SER A 102 0.73 -7.30 6.26
CA SER A 102 -0.30 -6.25 6.14
C SER A 102 -1.65 -6.87 5.78
N LEU A 103 -2.74 -6.15 6.04
CA LEU A 103 -4.05 -6.60 5.57
C LEU A 103 -4.13 -6.53 4.05
N SER A 104 -4.64 -7.60 3.44
CA SER A 104 -4.89 -7.60 2.02
C SER A 104 -6.10 -6.75 1.65
N THR A 105 -6.20 -6.37 0.37
CA THR A 105 -7.39 -5.70 -0.18
C THR A 105 -8.67 -6.51 0.04
N ARG A 106 -8.61 -7.85 -0.08
CA ARG A 106 -9.76 -8.72 0.16
C ARG A 106 -10.23 -8.59 1.60
N CYS A 107 -9.32 -8.74 2.56
CA CYS A 107 -9.63 -8.61 3.98
C CYS A 107 -10.27 -7.26 4.31
N ILE A 108 -9.70 -6.15 3.83
CA ILE A 108 -10.23 -4.81 4.11
C ILE A 108 -11.65 -4.64 3.55
N MET A 109 -11.93 -5.16 2.35
CA MET A 109 -13.23 -5.00 1.71
C MET A 109 -14.34 -5.84 2.35
N GLU A 110 -14.01 -7.06 2.75
CA GLU A 110 -14.94 -8.00 3.36
C GLU A 110 -15.17 -7.66 4.85
N MET A 111 -14.12 -7.26 5.56
CA MET A 111 -14.19 -6.98 7.00
C MET A 111 -14.29 -5.48 7.33
N GLU A 112 -14.55 -4.61 6.34
CA GLU A 112 -14.52 -3.15 6.54
C GLU A 112 -15.38 -2.69 7.73
N GLN A 113 -16.63 -3.19 7.77
CA GLN A 113 -17.59 -2.89 8.83
C GLN A 113 -17.08 -3.33 10.20
N TYR A 114 -16.51 -4.53 10.28
CA TYR A 114 -15.95 -5.08 11.51
C TYR A 114 -14.74 -4.28 11.99
N ILE A 115 -13.81 -3.96 11.08
CA ILE A 115 -12.61 -3.15 11.36
C ILE A 115 -13.01 -1.76 11.89
N ARG A 116 -13.99 -1.10 11.25
CA ARG A 116 -14.48 0.21 11.69
C ARG A 116 -15.11 0.17 13.09
N MET A 117 -15.84 -0.90 13.40
CA MET A 117 -16.49 -1.06 14.70
C MET A 117 -15.47 -1.36 15.80
N LEU A 118 -14.50 -2.25 15.52
CA LEU A 118 -13.53 -2.70 16.52
C LEU A 118 -12.47 -1.64 16.83
N TYR A 119 -12.10 -0.83 15.83
CA TYR A 119 -11.00 0.14 15.92
C TYR A 119 -11.45 1.57 15.66
N GLN A 120 -12.67 1.92 16.07
CA GLN A 120 -13.36 3.16 15.71
C GLN A 120 -12.50 4.44 15.87
N ASP A 121 -11.72 4.53 16.95
CA ASP A 121 -10.90 5.73 17.24
C ASP A 121 -9.51 5.69 16.58
N GLN A 122 -9.07 4.51 16.14
CA GLN A 122 -7.72 4.26 15.64
C GLN A 122 -7.68 4.25 14.11
N VAL A 123 -8.68 3.62 13.47
CA VAL A 123 -8.72 3.43 12.03
C VAL A 123 -8.98 4.75 11.31
N LYS A 124 -8.05 5.09 10.43
CA LYS A 124 -8.15 6.27 9.58
C LYS A 124 -8.79 5.90 8.25
N VAL A 125 -9.36 6.90 7.59
CA VAL A 125 -10.01 6.76 6.27
C VAL A 125 -9.26 7.56 5.22
N CYS A 126 -9.28 7.06 3.99
CA CYS A 126 -8.71 7.77 2.86
C CYS A 126 -9.59 8.97 2.50
N HIS A 127 -8.99 10.16 2.33
CA HIS A 127 -9.70 11.39 1.98
C HIS A 127 -10.39 11.34 0.59
N ILE A 128 -9.89 10.51 -0.33
CA ILE A 128 -10.44 10.41 -1.70
C ILE A 128 -11.61 9.42 -1.79
N CYS A 129 -11.42 8.17 -1.34
CA CYS A 129 -12.42 7.11 -1.49
C CYS A 129 -13.25 6.86 -0.22
N HIS A 130 -12.90 7.48 0.91
CA HIS A 130 -13.56 7.34 2.22
C HIS A 130 -13.54 5.93 2.84
N ASN A 131 -12.80 4.99 2.24
CA ASN A 131 -12.60 3.64 2.78
C ASN A 131 -11.44 3.60 3.78
N VAL A 132 -11.42 2.57 4.61
CA VAL A 132 -10.35 2.30 5.60
C VAL A 132 -8.94 2.38 4.98
N ALA A 133 -8.05 3.14 5.60
CA ALA A 133 -6.69 3.39 5.15
C ALA A 133 -5.65 3.03 6.22
N LEU A 134 -5.10 1.82 6.09
CA LEU A 134 -4.00 1.31 6.93
C LEU A 134 -2.63 1.63 6.31
N GLN A 135 -2.47 1.39 5.02
CA GLN A 135 -1.27 1.74 4.25
C GLN A 135 -1.56 2.91 3.33
N CYS A 136 -1.04 4.09 3.66
CA CYS A 136 -1.37 5.34 2.99
C CYS A 136 -0.26 6.38 3.14
N GLN A 137 -0.24 7.34 2.22
CA GLN A 137 0.54 8.55 2.35
C GLN A 137 -0.26 9.58 3.16
N MET A 138 0.43 10.39 3.97
CA MET A 138 -0.18 11.38 4.84
C MET A 138 0.31 12.79 4.51
N CYS A 139 -0.58 13.78 4.54
CA CYS A 139 -0.15 15.18 4.45
C CYS A 139 0.71 15.54 5.68
N GLU A 140 1.89 16.12 5.45
CA GLU A 140 2.82 16.50 6.53
C GLU A 140 2.48 17.84 7.19
N ASN A 141 1.49 18.59 6.67
CA ASN A 141 1.01 19.77 7.36
C ASN A 141 0.37 19.34 8.71
N PRO A 142 0.88 19.82 9.86
CA PRO A 142 0.40 19.44 11.19
C PRO A 142 -1.08 19.75 11.44
N THR A 143 -1.66 20.74 10.76
CA THR A 143 -3.08 21.09 10.90
C THR A 143 -3.99 20.31 9.96
N CYS A 144 -3.43 19.55 9.01
CA CYS A 144 -4.17 18.82 7.98
C CYS A 144 -4.17 17.31 8.24
N GLY A 145 -3.01 16.65 8.14
CA GLY A 145 -2.86 15.23 8.47
C GLY A 145 -3.75 14.26 7.66
N ILE A 146 -4.33 14.67 6.53
CA ILE A 146 -5.18 13.76 5.74
C ILE A 146 -4.38 12.56 5.26
N LYS A 147 -5.04 11.41 5.16
CA LYS A 147 -4.46 10.17 4.66
C LYS A 147 -5.06 9.81 3.30
N ILE A 148 -4.24 9.37 2.36
CA ILE A 148 -4.69 8.95 1.02
C ILE A 148 -3.99 7.63 0.66
N HIS A 149 -4.77 6.62 0.23
CA HIS A 149 -4.18 5.37 -0.25
C HIS A 149 -3.21 5.63 -1.40
N THR A 150 -2.09 4.91 -1.45
CA THR A 150 -1.12 4.95 -2.55
C THR A 150 -1.76 4.91 -3.95
N PRO A 151 -2.70 4.00 -4.25
CA PRO A 151 -3.35 4.01 -5.56
C PRO A 151 -4.39 5.13 -5.75
N CYS A 152 -4.93 5.72 -4.67
CA CYS A 152 -5.73 6.94 -4.75
C CYS A 152 -4.86 8.16 -5.06
N VAL A 153 -3.66 8.26 -4.47
CA VAL A 153 -2.63 9.26 -4.79
C VAL A 153 -2.29 9.18 -6.29
N ALA A 154 -1.93 7.98 -6.76
CA ALA A 154 -1.56 7.76 -8.17
C ALA A 154 -2.66 8.21 -9.15
N ARG A 155 -3.93 7.98 -8.81
CA ARG A 155 -5.08 8.41 -9.63
C ARG A 155 -5.34 9.91 -9.53
N TYR A 156 -5.32 10.47 -8.32
CA TYR A 156 -5.66 11.86 -8.05
C TYR A 156 -4.62 12.84 -8.65
N PHE A 157 -3.34 12.50 -8.53
CA PHE A 157 -2.21 13.31 -9.00
C PHE A 157 -1.75 12.97 -10.42
N LYS A 158 -2.43 12.05 -11.12
CA LYS A 158 -2.05 11.65 -12.48
C LYS A 158 -1.96 12.86 -13.41
N GLY A 159 -0.78 13.06 -14.01
CA GLY A 159 -0.53 14.14 -14.97
C GLY A 159 -0.37 15.54 -14.35
N ARG A 160 -0.33 15.66 -13.03
CA ARG A 160 -0.05 16.93 -12.35
C ARG A 160 1.45 17.08 -12.11
N THR A 161 2.01 18.24 -12.47
CA THR A 161 3.42 18.57 -12.27
C THR A 161 3.70 19.21 -10.90
N ASP A 162 2.67 19.76 -10.25
CA ASP A 162 2.74 20.36 -8.92
C ASP A 162 1.67 19.71 -8.01
N PRO A 163 1.95 18.55 -7.41
CA PRO A 163 0.98 17.84 -6.60
C PRO A 163 0.71 18.58 -5.28
N ARG A 164 -0.56 18.92 -5.04
CA ARG A 164 -1.03 19.63 -3.85
C ARG A 164 -2.09 18.86 -3.07
N CYS A 165 -2.01 18.93 -1.75
CA CYS A 165 -2.95 18.33 -0.84
C CYS A 165 -4.40 18.75 -1.16
N PRO A 166 -5.35 17.82 -1.34
CA PRO A 166 -6.75 18.15 -1.62
C PRO A 166 -7.48 18.90 -0.49
N ALA A 167 -6.95 18.89 0.73
CA ALA A 167 -7.61 19.51 1.89
C ALA A 167 -7.01 20.87 2.29
N CYS A 168 -5.69 21.05 2.21
CA CYS A 168 -5.01 22.28 2.63
C CYS A 168 -4.21 22.98 1.53
N GLU A 169 -4.17 22.44 0.32
CA GLU A 169 -3.47 22.98 -0.86
C GLU A 169 -1.94 23.09 -0.75
N ASP A 170 -1.34 22.66 0.37
CA ASP A 170 0.10 22.56 0.52
C ASP A 170 0.71 21.53 -0.44
N PHE A 171 2.01 21.68 -0.69
CA PHE A 171 2.77 20.73 -1.51
C PHE A 171 2.68 19.31 -0.94
N TRP A 172 2.44 18.32 -1.81
CA TRP A 172 2.40 16.92 -1.43
C TRP A 172 3.84 16.36 -1.41
N PRO A 173 4.39 16.02 -0.23
CA PRO A 173 5.82 15.75 -0.09
C PRO A 173 6.23 14.36 -0.60
N HIS A 174 5.26 13.48 -0.85
CA HIS A 174 5.52 12.08 -1.22
C HIS A 174 5.63 11.89 -2.73
N GLU A 175 6.40 10.89 -3.14
CA GLU A 175 6.47 10.45 -4.53
C GLU A 175 5.08 9.97 -5.02
N ILE A 176 4.71 10.40 -6.23
CA ILE A 176 3.46 10.00 -6.89
C ILE A 176 3.69 8.68 -7.62
N PRO A 177 3.06 7.57 -7.21
CA PRO A 177 3.28 6.27 -7.83
C PRO A 177 2.87 6.27 -9.30
N GLY A 178 3.77 5.84 -10.19
CA GLY A 178 3.51 5.74 -11.63
C GLY A 178 3.78 7.03 -12.42
N ASN A 179 4.26 8.10 -11.78
CA ASN A 179 4.72 9.30 -12.47
C ASN A 179 6.25 9.22 -12.68
N ASN A 180 6.70 8.34 -13.58
CA ASN A 180 8.07 8.40 -14.07
C ASN A 180 8.19 9.61 -15.01
N SER A 181 8.32 10.80 -14.44
CA SER A 181 8.90 11.93 -15.16
C SER A 181 10.39 11.63 -15.30
N GLU A 182 10.80 11.16 -16.47
CA GLU A 182 12.19 11.19 -16.92
C GLU A 182 12.70 12.63 -16.78
N THR A 183 13.44 12.90 -15.71
CA THR A 183 14.18 14.15 -15.58
C THR A 183 15.29 14.10 -16.62
N GLN A 184 15.02 14.63 -17.82
CA GLN A 184 16.06 15.01 -18.76
C GLN A 184 16.89 16.11 -18.09
N SER A 185 18.01 15.71 -17.48
CA SER A 185 19.07 16.61 -17.05
C SER A 185 19.57 17.37 -18.27
N ALA A 186 19.06 18.57 -18.50
CA ALA A 186 19.64 19.55 -19.40
C ALA A 186 20.97 20.02 -18.81
N ALA A 187 22.03 19.24 -19.00
CA ALA A 187 23.40 19.72 -18.87
C ALA A 187 23.62 20.75 -19.99
N LYS A 188 23.65 22.03 -19.61
CA LYS A 188 24.14 23.10 -20.47
C LYS A 188 25.63 22.92 -20.65
N GLU A 189 26.02 22.26 -21.74
CA GLU A 189 27.41 22.22 -22.20
C GLU A 189 27.70 23.50 -22.99
N ASN A 190 28.41 24.45 -22.36
CA ASN A 190 28.96 25.62 -23.03
C ASN A 190 30.17 25.17 -23.89
N THR A 191 29.96 24.96 -25.18
CA THR A 191 31.06 24.74 -26.13
C THR A 191 31.43 26.06 -26.83
N ALA A 192 32.66 26.53 -26.59
CA ALA A 192 33.27 27.64 -27.32
C ALA A 192 33.62 27.22 -28.77
N PRO A 193 33.62 28.15 -29.76
CA PRO A 193 33.92 27.81 -31.14
C PRO A 193 35.44 27.84 -31.41
N THR A 194 35.97 26.79 -32.04
CA THR A 194 37.27 26.81 -32.72
C THR A 194 37.07 26.82 -34.24
N PRO A 195 37.83 27.63 -35.01
CA PRO A 195 37.65 27.71 -36.45
C PRO A 195 38.38 26.58 -37.19
N ARG A 196 37.70 26.12 -38.24
CA ARG A 196 38.00 25.05 -39.18
C ARG A 196 39.12 25.46 -40.14
N SER A 197 40.17 24.65 -40.26
CA SER A 197 41.16 24.72 -41.35
C SER A 197 41.17 23.42 -42.15
N THR A 198 40.77 23.50 -43.42
CA THR A 198 41.08 22.60 -44.54
C THR A 198 40.81 23.44 -45.80
N ALA A 199 41.59 23.45 -46.87
CA ALA A 199 42.40 22.38 -47.43
C ALA A 199 43.59 22.93 -48.24
N GLN A 200 44.55 22.03 -48.44
CA GLN A 200 45.72 22.12 -49.29
C GLN A 200 45.39 22.49 -50.75
N THR A 201 46.29 23.23 -51.41
CA THR A 201 46.63 22.93 -52.80
C THR A 201 48.13 23.15 -53.01
N ARG A 202 48.69 22.24 -53.81
CA ARG A 202 50.08 21.86 -53.99
C ARG A 202 50.60 22.49 -55.29
N ARG A 203 51.85 23.01 -55.30
CA ARG A 203 52.92 22.79 -56.33
C ARG A 203 53.86 24.00 -56.55
N THR A 204 55.08 23.84 -56.02
CA THR A 204 56.41 23.87 -56.68
C THR A 204 56.81 24.96 -57.71
N ARG A 205 57.94 25.63 -57.37
CA ARG A 205 59.23 25.82 -58.10
C ARG A 205 59.51 27.14 -58.86
N ARG A 206 60.68 27.73 -58.49
CA ARG A 206 61.63 28.64 -59.20
C ARG A 206 61.05 29.97 -59.73
N SER A 207 61.74 31.10 -59.65
CA SER A 207 63.17 31.41 -59.71
C SER A 207 63.55 32.56 -58.78
#